data_AF-A0A498G0J0-F1
#
_entry.id   AF-A0A498G0J0-F1
#
_cell.length_a   1.000
_cell.length_b   1.000
_cell.length_c   1.000
_cell.angle_alpha   90.00
_cell.angle_beta   90.00
_cell.angle_gamma   90.00
#
_symmetry.space_group_name_H-M   'P 1'
#
loop_
_entity.id
_entity.type
_entity.pdbx_description
1 polymer ?
#
loop_
_entity_poly.entity_id
_entity_poly.type
_entity_poly.pdbx_seq_one_letter_code
_entity_poly.pdbx_strand_id
1 'polypeptide(L)'
;MEHRRTAVIKLDTPEGADAYLRETVEQFKYCANTASKWCWHGDDDGYHILSKAKAERALYDQLREDTELTANLVQKGIRQAVEATKSGVERLKNGQHTSRPTFTA
;
A
#
# COMPACT_ATOMS: atom_id res chain seq x y z
N MET A 1 -8.75 11.33 -38.78
CA MET A 1 -8.37 12.27 -37.71
C MET A 1 -8.58 11.58 -36.37
N GLU A 2 -7.60 11.61 -35.49
CA GLU A 2 -7.73 11.05 -34.14
C GLU A 2 -8.39 12.08 -33.23
N HIS A 3 -9.58 11.77 -32.70
CA HIS A 3 -10.31 12.67 -31.82
C HIS A 3 -9.96 12.37 -30.35
N ARG A 4 -9.18 13.25 -29.73
CA ARG A 4 -8.88 13.17 -28.28
C ARG A 4 -10.12 13.58 -27.48
N ARG A 5 -10.72 12.64 -26.76
CA ARG A 5 -11.93 12.84 -25.92
C ARG A 5 -11.64 13.38 -24.52
N THR A 6 -10.36 13.52 -24.16
CA THR A 6 -9.93 13.96 -22.83
C THR A 6 -9.33 15.36 -22.89
N ALA A 7 -9.97 16.33 -22.24
CA ALA A 7 -9.44 17.67 -22.05
C ALA A 7 -8.41 17.69 -20.91
N VAL A 8 -7.28 18.36 -21.13
CA VAL A 8 -6.29 18.63 -20.09
C VAL A 8 -6.64 19.96 -19.44
N ILE A 9 -7.06 19.93 -18.18
CA ILE A 9 -7.38 21.14 -17.41
C ILE A 9 -6.28 21.33 -16.38
N LYS A 10 -5.66 22.51 -16.35
CA LYS A 10 -4.75 22.88 -15.26
C LYS A 10 -5.58 23.11 -14.01
N LEU A 11 -5.28 22.36 -12.94
CA LEU A 11 -5.80 22.66 -11.62
C LEU A 11 -5.10 23.92 -11.11
N ASP A 12 -5.89 24.96 -10.79
CA ASP A 12 -5.41 26.11 -10.05
C ASP A 12 -5.42 25.76 -8.57
N THR A 13 -4.24 25.56 -7.98
CA THR A 13 -4.09 25.14 -6.59
C THR A 13 -3.41 26.25 -5.79
N PRO A 14 -3.86 26.54 -4.56
CA PRO A 14 -3.14 27.44 -3.67
C PRO A 14 -1.67 27.03 -3.49
N GLU A 15 -0.81 28.00 -3.23
CA GLU A 15 0.59 27.75 -2.92
C GLU A 15 0.71 26.81 -1.70
N GLY A 16 1.56 25.79 -1.80
CA GLY A 16 1.75 24.78 -0.75
C GLY A 16 0.70 23.66 -0.71
N ALA A 17 -0.29 23.65 -1.60
CA ALA A 17 -1.29 22.57 -1.65
C ALA A 17 -0.69 21.19 -1.98
N ASP A 18 0.49 21.15 -2.61
CA ASP A 18 1.26 19.94 -2.88
C ASP A 18 1.72 19.23 -1.60
N ALA A 19 1.88 19.97 -0.49
CA ALA A 19 2.23 19.41 0.81
C ALA A 19 1.16 18.42 1.32
N TYR A 20 -0.12 18.75 1.18
CA TYR A 20 -1.22 17.86 1.60
C TYR A 20 -1.24 16.54 0.81
N LEU A 21 -0.94 16.60 -0.49
CA LEU A 21 -0.82 15.40 -1.31
C LEU A 21 0.36 14.55 -0.86
N ARG A 22 1.53 15.18 -0.62
CA ARG A 22 2.71 14.46 -0.12
C ARG A 22 2.43 13.82 1.23
N GLU A 23 1.78 14.50 2.15
CA GLU A 23 1.41 13.96 3.45
C GLU A 23 0.48 12.74 3.31
N THR A 24 -0.54 12.83 2.45
CA THR A 24 -1.42 11.69 2.15
C THR A 24 -0.64 10.49 1.60
N VAL A 25 0.33 10.74 0.70
CA VAL A 25 1.20 9.71 0.14
C VAL A 25 2.08 9.08 1.21
N GLU A 26 2.67 9.86 2.11
CA GLU A 26 3.50 9.33 3.20
C GLU A 26 2.70 8.49 4.19
N GLN A 27 1.49 8.91 4.57
CA GLN A 27 0.60 8.10 5.41
C GLN A 27 0.17 6.81 4.69
N PHE A 28 -0.06 6.86 3.37
CA PHE A 28 -0.36 5.66 2.59
C PHE A 28 0.83 4.69 2.57
N LYS A 29 2.05 5.20 2.40
CA LYS A 29 3.29 4.42 2.48
C LYS A 29 3.47 3.81 3.86
N TYR A 30 3.14 4.53 4.93
CA TYR A 30 3.14 3.99 6.30
C TYR A 30 2.23 2.76 6.40
N CYS A 31 0.97 2.85 5.98
CA CYS A 31 0.03 1.72 5.95
C CYS A 31 0.59 0.52 5.16
N ALA A 32 1.10 0.76 3.95
CA ALA A 32 1.62 -0.29 3.08
C ALA A 32 2.90 -0.94 3.64
N ASN A 33 3.81 -0.17 4.23
CA ASN A 33 5.05 -0.70 4.80
C ASN A 33 4.81 -1.46 6.12
N THR A 34 3.91 -0.97 6.98
CA THR A 34 3.50 -1.68 8.21
C THR A 34 2.86 -3.01 7.85
N ALA A 35 1.91 -3.01 6.90
CA ALA A 35 1.31 -4.24 6.40
C ALA A 35 2.33 -5.16 5.72
N SER A 36 3.31 -4.62 5.00
CA SER A 36 4.36 -5.45 4.39
C SER A 36 5.24 -6.13 5.45
N LYS A 37 5.62 -5.42 6.52
CA LYS A 37 6.36 -6.00 7.63
C LYS A 37 5.58 -7.14 8.26
N TRP A 38 4.31 -6.91 8.57
CA TRP A 38 3.46 -7.92 9.18
C TRP A 38 3.24 -9.14 8.27
N CYS A 39 2.89 -8.91 7.00
CA CYS A 39 2.66 -10.00 6.03
C CYS A 39 3.93 -10.80 5.75
N TRP A 40 5.12 -10.17 5.81
CA TRP A 40 6.38 -10.84 5.54
C TRP A 40 6.84 -11.73 6.69
N HIS A 41 6.63 -11.32 7.94
CA HIS A 41 7.04 -12.14 9.09
C HIS A 41 6.03 -13.23 9.44
N GLY A 42 4.78 -13.08 9.01
CA GLY A 42 3.77 -14.11 9.24
C GLY A 42 3.08 -14.00 10.58
N ASP A 43 2.26 -15.00 10.90
CA ASP A 43 1.80 -15.29 12.26
C ASP A 43 2.84 -16.16 13.00
N ASP A 44 2.47 -16.67 14.17
CA ASP A 44 3.34 -17.47 15.05
C ASP A 44 3.92 -18.74 14.36
N ASP A 45 3.37 -19.14 13.22
CA ASP A 45 3.83 -20.28 12.41
C ASP A 45 4.93 -19.90 11.39
N GLY A 46 5.29 -18.61 11.30
CA GLY A 46 6.40 -18.12 10.46
C GLY A 46 6.12 -18.07 8.95
N TYR A 47 4.86 -18.22 8.54
CA TYR A 47 4.46 -18.21 7.12
C TYR A 47 3.98 -16.83 6.65
N HIS A 48 4.40 -16.43 5.44
CA HIS A 48 3.93 -15.19 4.82
C HIS A 48 2.40 -15.11 4.71
N ILE A 49 1.81 -13.99 5.14
CA ILE A 49 0.36 -13.78 5.04
C ILE A 49 -0.02 -13.26 3.66
N LEU A 50 -0.79 -14.05 2.91
CA LEU A 50 -1.23 -13.72 1.55
C LEU A 50 -2.73 -13.40 1.45
N SER A 51 -3.46 -13.44 2.58
CA SER A 51 -4.89 -13.15 2.64
C SER A 51 -5.16 -11.68 2.95
N LYS A 52 -5.84 -10.99 2.03
CA LYS A 52 -6.29 -9.60 2.20
C LYS A 52 -7.17 -9.45 3.44
N ALA A 53 -8.17 -10.33 3.58
CA ALA A 53 -9.10 -10.27 4.70
C ALA A 53 -8.41 -10.53 6.05
N LYS A 54 -7.40 -11.41 6.10
CA LYS A 54 -6.62 -11.65 7.32
C LYS A 54 -5.78 -10.42 7.69
N ALA A 55 -5.08 -9.84 6.72
CA ALA A 55 -4.27 -8.65 6.93
C ALA A 55 -5.12 -7.42 7.32
N GLU A 56 -6.26 -7.20 6.65
CA GLU A 56 -7.18 -6.11 6.99
C GLU A 56 -7.74 -6.26 8.40
N ARG A 57 -8.20 -7.46 8.79
CA ARG A 57 -8.70 -7.71 10.15
C ARG A 57 -7.63 -7.46 11.22
N ALA A 58 -6.37 -7.76 10.92
CA ALA A 58 -5.28 -7.61 11.87
C ALA A 58 -4.78 -6.16 12.02
N LEU A 59 -4.86 -5.36 10.96
CA LEU A 59 -4.14 -4.09 10.88
C LEU A 59 -5.02 -2.86 10.70
N TYR A 60 -6.28 -3.01 10.27
CA TYR A 60 -7.10 -1.87 9.88
C TYR A 60 -7.34 -0.89 11.02
N ASP A 61 -7.76 -1.37 12.20
CA ASP A 61 -8.12 -0.50 13.32
C ASP A 61 -6.92 0.33 13.77
N GLN A 62 -5.76 -0.31 13.98
CA GLN A 62 -4.51 0.38 14.31
C GLN A 62 -4.13 1.43 13.23
N LEU A 63 -4.08 1.02 11.97
CA LEU A 63 -3.66 1.93 10.89
C LEU A 63 -4.66 3.07 10.66
N ARG A 64 -5.93 2.85 10.98
CA ARG A 64 -6.96 3.87 10.93
C ARG A 64 -6.80 4.89 12.07
N GLU A 65 -6.34 4.47 13.25
CA GLU A 65 -6.03 5.33 14.38
C GLU A 65 -4.71 6.11 14.16
N ASP A 66 -3.71 5.47 13.56
CA ASP A 66 -2.39 6.06 13.30
C ASP A 66 -2.38 7.11 12.17
N THR A 67 -3.47 7.24 11.41
CA THR A 67 -3.51 8.07 10.19
C THR A 67 -4.79 8.90 10.05
N GLU A 68 -4.69 10.01 9.32
CA GLU A 68 -5.80 10.87 8.91
C GLU A 68 -6.48 10.35 7.62
N LEU A 69 -6.10 9.16 7.17
CA LEU A 69 -6.60 8.59 5.93
C LEU A 69 -8.06 8.16 6.04
N THR A 70 -8.78 8.30 4.93
CA THR A 70 -10.07 7.63 4.77
C THR A 70 -9.90 6.11 4.84
N ALA A 71 -10.95 5.41 5.30
CA ALA A 71 -10.95 3.96 5.43
C ALA A 71 -10.47 3.23 4.15
N ASN A 72 -10.87 3.73 2.98
CA ASN A 72 -10.51 3.16 1.69
C ASN A 72 -8.98 3.20 1.45
N LEU A 73 -8.32 4.32 1.77
CA LEU A 73 -6.88 4.46 1.57
C LEU A 73 -6.09 3.54 2.50
N VAL A 74 -6.50 3.42 3.77
CA VAL A 74 -5.90 2.48 4.73
C VAL A 74 -5.99 1.04 4.19
N GLN A 75 -7.20 0.61 3.81
CA GLN A 75 -7.43 -0.74 3.26
C GLN A 75 -6.63 -0.97 1.96
N LYS A 76 -6.54 0.04 1.07
CA LYS A 76 -5.74 -0.06 -0.15
C LYS A 76 -4.25 -0.22 0.16
N GLY A 77 -3.71 0.48 1.15
CA GLY A 77 -2.33 0.31 1.60
C GLY A 77 -2.05 -1.13 2.04
N ILE A 78 -2.94 -1.68 2.89
CA ILE A 78 -2.85 -3.08 3.34
C ILE A 78 -2.92 -4.05 2.16
N ARG A 79 -3.90 -3.89 1.27
CA ARG A 79 -4.07 -4.77 0.10
C ARG A 79 -2.88 -4.71 -0.85
N GLN A 80 -2.29 -3.53 -1.05
CA GLN A 80 -1.11 -3.36 -1.88
C GLN A 80 0.10 -4.11 -1.31
N ALA A 81 0.29 -4.08 0.01
CA ALA A 81 1.32 -4.85 0.68
C ALA A 81 1.13 -6.38 0.52
N VAL A 82 -0.11 -6.85 0.62
CA VAL A 82 -0.45 -8.28 0.42
C VAL A 82 -0.12 -8.72 -1.01
N GLU A 83 -0.50 -7.94 -2.03
CA GLU A 83 -0.20 -8.29 -3.43
C GLU A 83 1.31 -8.28 -3.72
N ALA A 84 2.05 -7.32 -3.16
CA ALA A 84 3.51 -7.31 -3.29
C ALA A 84 4.15 -8.52 -2.60
N THR A 85 3.62 -8.92 -1.44
CA THR A 85 4.09 -10.12 -0.72
C THR A 85 3.81 -11.39 -1.51
N LYS A 86 2.62 -11.52 -2.12
CA LYS A 86 2.30 -12.64 -3.05
C LYS A 86 3.30 -12.71 -4.19
N SER A 87 3.60 -11.59 -4.83
CA SER A 87 4.60 -11.55 -5.90
C SER A 87 5.97 -12.03 -5.41
N GLY A 88 6.40 -11.62 -4.22
CA GLY A 88 7.63 -12.13 -3.60
C GLY A 88 7.59 -13.65 -3.38
N VAL A 89 6.48 -14.19 -2.87
CA VAL A 89 6.33 -15.64 -2.67
C VAL A 89 6.37 -16.41 -4.00
N GLU A 90 5.74 -15.91 -5.06
CA GLU A 90 5.84 -16.53 -6.39
C GLU A 90 7.28 -16.54 -6.92
N ARG A 91 8.07 -15.49 -6.65
CA ARG A 91 9.50 -15.47 -6.97
C ARG A 91 10.27 -16.55 -6.20
N LEU A 92 10.01 -16.72 -4.90
CA LEU A 92 10.63 -17.78 -4.09
C LEU A 92 10.29 -19.17 -4.63
N LYS A 93 9.03 -19.42 -5.01
CA LYS A 93 8.59 -20.69 -5.62
C LYS A 93 9.34 -21.01 -6.91
N ASN A 94 9.72 -19.98 -7.66
CA ASN A 94 10.52 -20.08 -8.89
C ASN A 94 12.04 -20.13 -8.63
N GLY A 95 12.48 -20.30 -7.38
CA GLY A 95 13.89 -20.35 -7.00
C GLY A 95 14.62 -19.00 -7.08
N GLN A 96 13.89 -17.88 -7.19
CA GLN A 96 14.47 -16.55 -7.29
C GLN A 96 14.62 -15.91 -5.90
N HIS A 97 15.68 -15.12 -5.72
CA HIS A 97 15.84 -14.29 -4.53
C HIS A 97 14.82 -13.15 -4.52
N THR A 98 14.24 -12.91 -3.34
CA THR A 98 13.39 -11.76 -3.08
C THR A 98 13.59 -11.28 -1.65
N SER A 99 13.06 -10.11 -1.36
CA SER A 99 13.09 -9.48 -0.04
C SER A 99 11.71 -8.93 0.29
N ARG A 100 11.53 -8.51 1.54
CA ARG A 100 10.30 -7.86 1.99
C ARG A 100 10.00 -6.62 1.11
N PRO A 101 8.79 -6.49 0.56
CA PRO A 101 8.39 -5.29 -0.16
C PRO A 101 8.61 -4.02 0.67
N THR A 102 9.08 -2.94 0.03
CA THR A 102 9.18 -1.62 0.66
C THR A 102 8.67 -0.58 -0.32
N PHE A 103 7.77 0.29 0.14
CA PHE A 103 7.12 1.32 -0.66
C PHE A 103 7.78 2.67 -0.38
N THR A 104 8.52 3.18 -1.37
CA THR A 104 9.34 4.41 -1.24
C THR A 104 9.02 5.49 -2.28
N ALA A 105 8.54 5.09 -3.46
CA ALA A 105 8.24 6.00 -4.58
C ALA A 105 6.97 6.81 -4.32
#